data_AF-A0A1G2TEK7-F1
#
_entry.id   AF-A0A1G2TEK7-F1
#
_cell.length_a   1.000
_cell.length_b   1.000
_cell.length_c   1.000
_cell.angle_alpha   90.00
_cell.angle_beta   90.00
_cell.angle_gamma   90.00
#
_symmetry.space_group_name_H-M   'P 1'
#
loop_
_entity.id
_entity.type
_entity.pdbx_description
1 polymer ?
#
loop_
_entity_poly.entity_id
_entity_poly.type
_entity_poly.pdbx_seq_one_letter_code
_entity_poly.pdbx_strand_id
1 'polypeptide(L)'
;MKDFLDVVETRKSVRSFLPNPVPSELIEKILNIAVKAPTNCNQQLWNFIVINDQEVKERLVKEAAGNTLFRRVSTLIVVTYDNWNYKEAIQGASLAVGHILLAATYYGVSASPVNSYGADTKVKKVLGIPEHEVICCFITLGMPDEKALKAPSVPRKDARSVTHWNKFENKFRAPYTYNPNDWSLNELRLHQKHYCRKTSLGKEMDLAGSFERALVKGVLKNKKGPFLDLLSYDGSYIQDFPNTEVESLDLTAETAEYTRMTLVSPKKAHVYDEQGDKLIGNPETITLIYKAERLSDNILQRLLKQAYA
;
A
#
# COMPACT_ATOMS: atom_id res chain seq x y z
N MET A 1 29.41 9.71 -1.73
CA MET A 1 29.07 8.31 -1.41
C MET A 1 28.10 8.37 -0.25
N LYS A 2 26.94 7.70 -0.33
CA LYS A 2 25.97 7.75 0.79
C LYS A 2 26.55 7.01 1.99
N ASP A 3 26.36 7.53 3.19
CA ASP A 3 26.64 6.74 4.38
C ASP A 3 25.50 5.75 4.67
N PHE A 4 25.66 4.94 5.72
CA PHE A 4 24.65 3.94 6.07
C PHE A 4 23.30 4.55 6.47
N LEU A 5 23.30 5.64 7.25
CA LEU A 5 22.08 6.28 7.73
C LEU A 5 21.32 6.91 6.56
N ASP A 6 22.04 7.59 5.65
CA ASP A 6 21.50 8.13 4.41
C ASP A 6 20.79 7.05 3.58
N VAL A 7 21.39 5.87 3.44
CA VAL A 7 20.80 4.76 2.70
C VAL A 7 19.50 4.30 3.36
N VAL A 8 19.51 4.09 4.68
CA VAL A 8 18.34 3.61 5.42
C VAL A 8 17.20 4.63 5.40
N GLU A 9 17.50 5.91 5.60
CA GLU A 9 16.52 6.99 5.66
C GLU A 9 15.93 7.33 4.29
N THR A 10 16.73 7.26 3.22
CA THR A 10 16.27 7.58 1.86
C THR A 10 15.64 6.40 1.12
N ARG A 11 15.77 5.16 1.63
CA ARG A 11 15.20 3.97 0.99
C ARG A 11 13.67 4.04 0.97
N LYS A 12 13.12 4.06 -0.23
CA LYS A 12 11.68 4.13 -0.50
C LYS A 12 11.29 3.23 -1.68
N SER A 13 10.09 2.68 -1.63
CA SER A 13 9.56 1.83 -2.71
C SER A 13 8.94 2.72 -3.77
N VAL A 14 9.63 2.87 -4.90
CA VAL A 14 9.15 3.66 -6.03
C VAL A 14 8.91 2.77 -7.23
N ARG A 15 7.88 3.12 -8.02
CA ARG A 15 7.39 2.37 -9.17
C ARG A 15 7.39 3.23 -10.45
N SER A 16 8.31 4.19 -10.50
CA SER A 16 8.49 5.18 -11.58
C SER A 16 9.97 5.15 -11.95
N PHE A 17 10.26 5.01 -13.24
CA PHE A 17 11.60 4.67 -13.72
C PHE A 17 11.86 5.36 -15.06
N LEU A 18 13.13 5.66 -15.31
CA LEU A 18 13.59 6.03 -16.65
C LEU A 18 13.45 4.82 -17.60
N PRO A 19 13.32 5.07 -18.92
CA PRO A 19 13.18 3.99 -19.91
C PRO A 19 14.45 3.14 -20.07
N ASN A 20 15.61 3.69 -19.72
CA ASN A 20 16.88 3.00 -19.84
C ASN A 20 16.98 1.83 -18.86
N PRO A 21 17.56 0.69 -19.28
CA PRO A 21 17.76 -0.44 -18.40
C PRO A 21 18.77 -0.14 -17.28
N VAL A 22 18.66 -0.85 -16.16
CA VAL A 22 19.71 -0.86 -15.14
C VAL A 22 20.93 -1.56 -15.74
N PRO A 23 22.13 -0.94 -15.74
CA PRO A 23 23.35 -1.59 -16.20
C PRO A 23 23.61 -2.91 -15.48
N SER A 24 24.00 -3.96 -16.22
CA SER A 24 24.28 -5.29 -15.67
C SER A 24 25.31 -5.26 -14.54
N GLU A 25 26.36 -4.43 -14.67
CA GLU A 25 27.38 -4.24 -13.64
C GLU A 25 26.79 -3.74 -12.30
N LEU A 26 25.77 -2.87 -12.35
CA LEU A 26 25.09 -2.42 -11.12
C LEU A 26 24.24 -3.54 -10.52
N ILE A 27 23.59 -4.37 -11.34
CA ILE A 27 22.83 -5.53 -10.87
C ILE A 27 23.77 -6.51 -10.17
N GLU A 28 24.93 -6.80 -10.76
CA GLU A 28 25.95 -7.66 -10.15
C GLU A 28 26.46 -7.11 -8.83
N LYS A 29 26.76 -5.80 -8.76
CA LYS A 29 27.16 -5.13 -7.51
C LYS A 29 26.07 -5.24 -6.43
N ILE A 30 24.80 -5.12 -6.80
CA ILE A 30 23.67 -5.27 -5.88
C ILE A 30 23.56 -6.72 -5.38
N LEU A 31 23.64 -7.70 -6.28
CA LEU A 31 23.57 -9.13 -5.92
C LEU A 31 24.79 -9.58 -5.10
N ASN A 32 25.98 -9.03 -5.35
CA ASN A 32 27.18 -9.26 -4.54
C ASN A 32 27.03 -8.79 -3.08
N ILE A 33 26.18 -7.80 -2.82
CA ILE A 33 25.81 -7.40 -1.45
C ILE A 33 24.71 -8.30 -0.90
N ALA A 34 23.76 -8.73 -1.74
CA ALA A 34 22.68 -9.64 -1.37
C ALA A 34 23.20 -10.97 -0.82
N VAL A 35 24.21 -11.58 -1.47
CA VAL A 35 24.83 -12.84 -1.02
C VAL A 35 25.60 -12.72 0.31
N LYS A 36 25.82 -11.49 0.82
CA LYS A 36 26.39 -11.26 2.15
C LYS A 36 25.34 -11.24 3.27
N ALA A 37 24.06 -11.44 2.94
CA ALA A 37 23.01 -11.58 3.95
C ALA A 37 23.30 -12.79 4.84
N PRO A 38 23.18 -12.65 6.18
CA PRO A 38 23.47 -13.76 7.09
C PRO A 38 22.41 -14.85 6.96
N THR A 39 22.81 -16.10 7.14
CA THR A 39 21.87 -17.23 7.24
C THR A 39 22.23 -18.27 8.25
N ASN A 40 21.19 -18.99 8.67
CA ASN A 40 21.29 -20.07 9.62
C ASN A 40 22.26 -21.12 9.06
N CYS A 41 23.28 -21.43 9.85
CA CYS A 41 24.33 -22.38 9.50
C CYS A 41 24.98 -22.13 8.12
N ASN A 42 24.96 -20.89 7.61
CA ASN A 42 25.46 -20.51 6.28
C ASN A 42 24.85 -21.31 5.11
N GLN A 43 23.59 -21.76 5.24
CA GLN A 43 22.96 -22.68 4.28
C GLN A 43 22.75 -22.10 2.87
N GLN A 44 22.68 -20.77 2.70
CA GLN A 44 22.64 -20.17 1.36
C GLN A 44 21.47 -20.62 0.47
N LEU A 45 20.30 -20.90 1.07
CA LEU A 45 19.12 -21.49 0.41
C LEU A 45 18.31 -20.54 -0.47
N TRP A 46 18.83 -19.36 -0.84
CA TRP A 46 18.13 -18.41 -1.70
C TRP A 46 18.70 -18.41 -3.10
N ASN A 47 17.83 -18.20 -4.09
CA ASN A 47 18.23 -18.00 -5.48
C ASN A 47 17.71 -16.66 -6.01
N PHE A 48 18.40 -16.11 -7.00
CA PHE A 48 18.04 -14.84 -7.65
C PHE A 48 17.91 -15.03 -9.16
N ILE A 49 16.73 -14.77 -9.70
CA ILE A 49 16.48 -14.81 -11.16
C ILE A 49 16.36 -13.37 -11.66
N VAL A 50 17.34 -12.94 -12.46
CA VAL A 50 17.31 -11.61 -13.09
C VAL A 50 16.55 -11.70 -14.41
N ILE A 51 15.53 -10.85 -14.59
CA ILE A 51 14.72 -10.79 -15.80
C ILE A 51 14.80 -9.39 -16.38
N ASN A 52 15.51 -9.24 -17.49
CA ASN A 52 15.58 -8.03 -18.32
C ASN A 52 14.94 -8.24 -19.70
N ASP A 53 14.63 -9.48 -20.07
CA ASP A 53 13.95 -9.84 -21.31
C ASP A 53 12.48 -9.35 -21.29
N GLN A 54 12.11 -8.57 -22.31
CA GLN A 54 10.77 -8.01 -22.44
C GLN A 54 9.71 -9.09 -22.72
N GLU A 55 10.04 -10.11 -23.51
CA GLU A 55 9.13 -11.21 -23.83
C GLU A 55 8.79 -12.03 -22.57
N VAL A 56 9.80 -12.32 -21.74
CA VAL A 56 9.58 -13.02 -20.46
C VAL A 56 8.67 -12.18 -19.55
N LYS A 57 8.91 -10.87 -19.44
CA LYS A 57 8.04 -9.97 -18.65
C LYS A 57 6.61 -9.91 -19.20
N GLU A 58 6.43 -9.94 -20.51
CA GLU A 58 5.11 -10.00 -21.12
C GLU A 58 4.37 -11.29 -20.81
N ARG A 59 5.07 -12.43 -20.89
CA ARG A 59 4.52 -13.75 -20.55
C ARG A 59 4.12 -13.82 -19.08
N LEU A 60 4.92 -13.28 -18.16
CA LEU A 60 4.55 -13.18 -16.75
C LEU A 60 3.23 -12.42 -16.55
N VAL A 61 3.01 -11.30 -17.25
CA VAL A 61 1.76 -10.55 -17.13
C VAL A 61 0.59 -11.28 -17.80
N LYS A 62 0.78 -11.81 -19.02
CA LYS A 62 -0.29 -12.45 -19.80
C LYS A 62 -0.71 -13.81 -19.21
N GLU A 63 0.26 -14.67 -18.91
CA GLU A 63 0.00 -16.05 -18.52
C GLU A 63 -0.28 -16.15 -17.02
N ALA A 64 0.53 -15.50 -16.18
CA ALA A 64 0.44 -15.60 -14.73
C ALA A 64 -0.46 -14.54 -14.08
N ALA A 65 -1.07 -13.63 -14.85
CA ALA A 65 -1.78 -12.47 -14.32
C ALA A 65 -0.89 -11.60 -13.41
N GLY A 66 0.40 -11.52 -13.75
CA GLY A 66 1.37 -10.71 -13.01
C GLY A 66 1.05 -9.21 -13.07
N ASN A 67 1.60 -8.46 -12.12
CA ASN A 67 1.39 -7.01 -12.04
C ASN A 67 1.74 -6.34 -13.38
N THR A 68 0.85 -5.49 -13.90
CA THR A 68 1.08 -4.75 -15.16
C THR A 68 2.33 -3.86 -15.11
N LEU A 69 2.80 -3.49 -13.91
CA LEU A 69 4.08 -2.85 -13.68
C LEU A 69 5.25 -3.61 -14.30
N PHE A 70 5.21 -4.94 -14.35
CA PHE A 70 6.29 -5.77 -14.91
C PHE A 70 6.60 -5.42 -16.37
N ARG A 71 5.62 -4.92 -17.15
CA ARG A 71 5.85 -4.46 -18.53
C ARG A 71 6.65 -3.17 -18.62
N ARG A 72 6.58 -2.34 -17.58
CA ARG A 72 7.12 -0.96 -17.56
C ARG A 72 8.49 -0.87 -16.90
N VAL A 73 8.83 -1.83 -16.06
CA VAL A 73 10.12 -1.84 -15.36
C VAL A 73 11.19 -2.44 -16.25
N SER A 74 12.39 -1.86 -16.19
CA SER A 74 13.52 -2.36 -16.97
C SER A 74 13.91 -3.77 -16.55
N THR A 75 13.96 -4.02 -15.24
CA THR A 75 14.52 -5.24 -14.67
C THR A 75 13.66 -5.74 -13.52
N LEU A 76 13.49 -7.05 -13.44
CA LEU A 76 12.97 -7.75 -12.26
C LEU A 76 14.06 -8.63 -11.66
N ILE A 77 14.04 -8.79 -10.35
CA ILE A 77 14.72 -9.89 -9.65
C ILE A 77 13.65 -10.71 -8.96
N VAL A 78 13.58 -12.01 -9.25
CA VAL A 78 12.76 -12.95 -8.47
C VAL A 78 13.66 -13.57 -7.43
N VAL A 79 13.27 -13.42 -6.16
CA VAL A 79 13.97 -14.09 -5.05
C VAL A 79 13.18 -15.34 -4.70
N THR A 80 13.84 -16.49 -4.73
CA THR A 80 13.25 -17.76 -4.31
C THR A 80 14.06 -18.38 -3.18
N TYR A 81 13.51 -19.39 -2.53
CA TYR A 81 14.23 -20.20 -1.56
C TYR A 81 13.73 -21.65 -1.52
N ASP A 82 14.60 -22.56 -1.09
CA ASP A 82 14.27 -23.98 -0.94
C ASP A 82 13.29 -24.22 0.23
N ASN A 83 12.20 -24.95 -0.01
CA ASN A 83 11.16 -25.23 0.99
C ASN A 83 11.56 -26.27 2.05
N TRP A 84 12.69 -26.97 1.90
CA TRP A 84 13.12 -28.04 2.81
C TRP A 84 13.15 -27.60 4.28
N ASN A 85 13.64 -26.39 4.55
CA ASN A 85 13.53 -25.76 5.87
C ASN A 85 12.94 -24.35 5.76
N TYR A 86 11.63 -24.30 5.52
CA TYR A 86 10.86 -23.08 5.30
C TYR A 86 11.25 -21.93 6.26
N LYS A 87 11.37 -22.18 7.57
CA LYS A 87 11.62 -21.11 8.56
C LYS A 87 13.00 -20.48 8.38
N GLU A 88 14.03 -21.28 8.17
CA GLU A 88 15.40 -20.80 8.01
C GLU A 88 15.59 -20.17 6.62
N ALA A 89 15.04 -20.83 5.60
CA ALA A 89 15.14 -20.41 4.21
C ALA A 89 14.42 -19.07 3.96
N ILE A 90 13.19 -18.89 4.46
CA ILE A 90 12.45 -17.63 4.29
C ILE A 90 13.11 -16.46 5.02
N GLN A 91 13.72 -16.71 6.20
CA GLN A 91 14.47 -15.69 6.94
C GLN A 91 15.68 -15.23 6.14
N GLY A 92 16.46 -16.18 5.61
CA GLY A 92 17.61 -15.88 4.76
C GLY A 92 17.26 -15.11 3.50
N ALA A 93 16.24 -15.57 2.77
CA ALA A 93 15.76 -14.88 1.58
C ALA A 93 15.24 -13.47 1.90
N SER A 94 14.52 -13.28 3.01
CA SER A 94 14.02 -11.97 3.43
C SER A 94 15.14 -10.99 3.79
N LEU A 95 16.22 -11.49 4.42
CA LEU A 95 17.42 -10.69 4.70
C LEU A 95 18.15 -10.30 3.42
N ALA A 96 18.29 -11.24 2.47
CA ALA A 96 18.85 -10.96 1.15
C ALA A 96 18.02 -9.92 0.37
N VAL A 97 16.69 -10.00 0.41
CA VAL A 97 15.80 -8.96 -0.13
C VAL A 97 16.10 -7.61 0.52
N GLY A 98 16.24 -7.55 1.84
CA GLY A 98 16.64 -6.35 2.57
C GLY A 98 17.96 -5.75 2.05
N HIS A 99 18.98 -6.59 1.88
CA HIS A 99 20.27 -6.21 1.32
C HIS A 99 20.15 -5.68 -0.11
N ILE A 100 19.37 -6.33 -0.98
CA ILE A 100 19.12 -5.87 -2.37
C ILE A 100 18.55 -4.45 -2.34
N LEU A 101 17.55 -4.19 -1.50
CA LEU A 101 16.89 -2.88 -1.44
C LEU A 101 17.81 -1.77 -0.93
N LEU A 102 18.67 -2.06 0.05
CA LEU A 102 19.66 -1.11 0.57
C LEU A 102 20.79 -0.88 -0.43
N ALA A 103 21.30 -1.94 -1.05
CA ALA A 103 22.32 -1.87 -2.09
C ALA A 103 21.84 -1.06 -3.30
N ALA A 104 20.61 -1.31 -3.78
CA ALA A 104 20.01 -0.52 -4.84
C ALA A 104 19.95 0.97 -4.46
N THR A 105 19.51 1.28 -3.25
CA THR A 105 19.44 2.66 -2.75
C THR A 105 20.82 3.33 -2.65
N TYR A 106 21.84 2.58 -2.27
CA TYR A 106 23.24 3.02 -2.21
C TYR A 106 23.79 3.35 -3.61
N TYR A 107 23.55 2.49 -4.59
CA TYR A 107 23.96 2.68 -5.99
C TYR A 107 23.05 3.62 -6.78
N GLY A 108 22.02 4.22 -6.15
CA GLY A 108 21.11 5.15 -6.81
C GLY A 108 20.07 4.47 -7.74
N VAL A 109 19.85 3.17 -7.59
CA VAL A 109 18.83 2.40 -8.31
C VAL A 109 17.54 2.39 -7.49
N SER A 110 16.40 2.68 -8.13
CA SER A 110 15.10 2.51 -7.48
C SER A 110 14.71 1.04 -7.45
N ALA A 111 14.30 0.57 -6.27
CA ALA A 111 13.84 -0.79 -6.07
C ALA A 111 12.55 -0.87 -5.26
N SER A 112 11.67 -1.82 -5.60
CA SER A 112 10.46 -2.09 -4.84
C SER A 112 10.18 -3.59 -4.78
N PRO A 113 9.96 -4.17 -3.58
CA PRO A 113 9.43 -5.52 -3.48
C PRO A 113 7.96 -5.55 -3.92
N VAL A 114 7.54 -6.65 -4.52
CA VAL A 114 6.22 -6.88 -5.11
C VAL A 114 5.78 -8.31 -4.83
N ASN A 115 4.68 -8.46 -4.10
CA ASN A 115 4.05 -9.77 -3.85
C ASN A 115 2.81 -10.01 -4.71
N SER A 116 2.35 -8.99 -5.46
CA SER A 116 1.25 -9.13 -6.43
C SER A 116 1.79 -9.65 -7.78
N TYR A 117 2.51 -10.78 -7.78
CA TYR A 117 3.22 -11.26 -8.97
C TYR A 117 2.40 -12.24 -9.84
N GLY A 118 1.18 -12.55 -9.43
CA GLY A 118 0.28 -13.43 -10.16
C GLY A 118 0.18 -14.83 -9.57
N ALA A 119 -0.36 -15.78 -10.34
CA ALA A 119 -0.53 -17.16 -9.92
C ALA A 119 0.83 -17.88 -9.84
N ASP A 120 1.18 -18.33 -8.62
CA ASP A 120 2.49 -18.92 -8.30
C ASP A 120 2.90 -20.06 -9.25
N THR A 121 2.02 -21.04 -9.46
CA THR A 121 2.26 -22.18 -10.36
C THR A 121 2.56 -21.77 -11.80
N LYS A 122 1.90 -20.72 -12.30
CA LYS A 122 2.12 -20.20 -13.65
C LYS A 122 3.42 -19.42 -13.75
N VAL A 123 3.75 -18.61 -12.74
CA VAL A 123 5.05 -17.94 -12.67
C VAL A 123 6.18 -18.96 -12.67
N LYS A 124 6.09 -20.00 -11.84
CA LYS A 124 7.10 -21.06 -11.80
C LYS A 124 7.27 -21.73 -13.17
N LYS A 125 6.18 -22.03 -13.86
CA LYS A 125 6.21 -22.58 -15.22
C LYS A 125 6.89 -21.64 -16.22
N VAL A 126 6.56 -20.34 -16.21
CA VAL A 126 7.16 -19.36 -17.13
C VAL A 126 8.67 -19.24 -16.91
N LEU A 127 9.10 -19.27 -15.65
CA LEU A 127 10.50 -19.05 -15.26
C LEU A 127 11.31 -20.34 -15.08
N GLY A 128 10.70 -21.52 -15.25
CA GLY A 128 11.35 -22.80 -15.01
C GLY A 128 11.75 -23.04 -13.55
N ILE A 129 11.04 -22.41 -12.59
CA ILE A 129 11.32 -22.58 -11.16
C ILE A 129 10.87 -23.98 -10.73
N PRO A 130 11.74 -24.79 -10.10
CA PRO A 130 11.38 -26.11 -9.58
C PRO A 130 10.26 -26.08 -8.55
N GLU A 131 9.58 -27.22 -8.35
CA GLU A 131 8.47 -27.31 -7.40
C GLU A 131 8.88 -27.01 -5.95
N HIS A 132 10.07 -27.47 -5.54
CA HIS A 132 10.61 -27.29 -4.19
C HIS A 132 11.05 -25.86 -3.87
N GLU A 133 11.22 -25.00 -4.87
CA GLU A 133 11.56 -23.59 -4.68
C GLU A 133 10.29 -22.77 -4.43
N VAL A 134 10.28 -21.96 -3.37
CA VAL A 134 9.20 -21.03 -3.04
C VAL A 134 9.59 -19.63 -3.48
N ILE A 135 8.67 -18.91 -4.13
CA ILE A 135 8.89 -17.51 -4.49
C ILE A 135 8.74 -16.66 -3.22
N CYS A 136 9.82 -16.01 -2.80
CA CYS A 136 9.80 -15.04 -1.69
C CYS A 136 9.08 -13.77 -2.11
N CYS A 137 9.59 -13.11 -3.14
CA CYS A 137 8.98 -11.94 -3.77
C CYS A 137 9.63 -11.64 -5.12
N PHE A 138 8.99 -10.73 -5.86
CA PHE A 138 9.63 -10.02 -6.97
C PHE A 138 10.19 -8.70 -6.47
N ILE A 139 11.27 -8.23 -7.08
CA ILE A 139 11.83 -6.90 -6.87
C ILE A 139 11.88 -6.22 -8.23
N THR A 140 11.21 -5.09 -8.38
CA THR A 140 11.36 -4.24 -9.56
C THR A 140 12.59 -3.37 -9.40
N LEU A 141 13.43 -3.27 -10.44
CA LEU A 141 14.58 -2.37 -10.47
C LEU A 141 14.51 -1.46 -11.70
N GLY A 142 14.90 -0.20 -11.51
CA GLY A 142 15.05 0.77 -12.59
C GLY A 142 15.76 2.03 -12.12
N MET A 143 16.30 2.81 -13.07
CA MET A 143 16.88 4.10 -12.75
C MET A 143 15.78 5.09 -12.35
N PRO A 144 15.93 5.84 -11.25
CA PRO A 144 14.89 6.76 -10.77
C PRO A 144 14.61 7.87 -11.79
N ASP A 145 13.35 8.16 -12.07
CA ASP A 145 12.93 9.39 -12.73
C ASP A 145 12.73 10.54 -11.73
N GLU A 146 12.39 11.73 -12.22
CA GLU A 146 12.18 12.91 -11.37
C GLU A 146 11.09 12.69 -10.32
N LYS A 147 10.00 11.99 -10.68
CA LYS A 147 8.92 11.64 -9.76
C LYS A 147 9.43 10.72 -8.64
N ALA A 148 10.33 9.80 -8.97
CA ALA A 148 10.94 8.91 -7.99
C ALA A 148 11.85 9.64 -7.02
N LEU A 149 12.66 10.57 -7.53
CA LEU A 149 13.54 11.39 -6.70
C LEU A 149 12.71 12.24 -5.72
N LYS A 150 11.62 12.85 -6.17
CA LYS A 150 10.73 13.70 -5.35
C LYS A 150 9.74 12.93 -4.46
N ALA A 151 9.65 11.61 -4.57
CA ALA A 151 8.70 10.83 -3.77
C ALA A 151 8.95 11.01 -2.26
N PRO A 152 7.93 11.30 -1.43
CA PRO A 152 8.14 11.54 -0.01
C PRO A 152 8.54 10.25 0.71
N SER A 153 9.28 10.41 1.82
CA SER A 153 9.56 9.30 2.72
C SER A 153 8.27 8.81 3.38
N VAL A 154 8.08 7.50 3.41
CA VAL A 154 6.90 6.91 4.06
C VAL A 154 7.15 6.89 5.57
N PRO A 155 6.26 7.46 6.41
CA PRO A 155 6.42 7.41 7.86
C PRO A 155 6.58 5.98 8.39
N ARG A 156 7.33 5.81 9.48
CA ARG A 156 7.49 4.53 10.21
C ARG A 156 6.91 4.65 11.60
N LYS A 157 6.60 3.50 12.20
CA LYS A 157 6.28 3.44 13.64
C LYS A 157 7.51 3.87 14.43
N ASP A 158 7.29 4.54 15.56
CA ASP A 158 8.35 4.77 16.54
C ASP A 158 8.85 3.41 17.05
N ALA A 159 10.17 3.22 17.13
CA ALA A 159 10.78 1.97 17.59
C ALA A 159 10.25 1.57 18.99
N ARG A 160 9.97 2.54 19.88
CA ARG A 160 9.44 2.30 21.22
C ARG A 160 8.03 1.70 21.22
N SER A 161 7.26 1.93 20.16
CA SER A 161 5.91 1.36 20.03
C SER A 161 5.91 -0.14 19.70
N VAL A 162 7.03 -0.67 19.18
CA VAL A 162 7.19 -2.08 18.80
C VAL A 162 8.26 -2.81 19.61
N THR A 163 8.91 -2.11 20.54
CA THR A 163 9.94 -2.66 21.43
C THR A 163 9.31 -3.12 22.75
N HIS A 164 9.63 -4.31 23.22
CA HIS A 164 9.23 -4.82 24.53
C HIS A 164 10.49 -5.29 25.27
N TRP A 165 10.66 -4.88 26.52
CA TRP A 165 11.85 -5.23 27.30
C TRP A 165 11.59 -6.48 28.13
N ASN A 166 12.46 -7.50 27.98
CA ASN A 166 12.42 -8.79 28.68
C ASN A 166 11.22 -9.70 28.36
N LYS A 167 10.00 -9.18 28.32
CA LYS A 167 8.77 -9.93 28.03
C LYS A 167 7.84 -9.12 27.13
N PHE A 168 6.98 -9.82 26.39
CA PHE A 168 5.98 -9.16 25.56
C PHE A 168 5.00 -8.39 26.46
N GLU A 169 5.10 -7.07 26.43
CA GLU A 169 4.09 -6.19 27.02
C GLU A 169 2.89 -6.16 26.09
N ASN A 170 1.68 -6.29 26.63
CA ASN A 170 0.46 -6.19 25.85
C ASN A 170 0.24 -4.71 25.45
N LYS A 171 0.99 -4.25 24.45
CA LYS A 171 0.84 -2.94 23.85
C LYS A 171 -0.33 -3.02 22.88
N PHE A 172 -1.24 -2.06 23.00
CA PHE A 172 -2.42 -1.92 22.16
C PHE A 172 -2.06 -2.15 20.67
N ARG A 173 -2.71 -3.14 20.05
CA ARG A 173 -2.65 -3.37 18.60
C ARG A 173 -3.79 -2.60 17.95
N ALA A 174 -3.50 -1.82 16.91
CA ALA A 174 -4.56 -1.47 15.96
C ALA A 174 -5.14 -2.79 15.41
N PRO A 175 -6.47 -2.96 15.35
CA PRO A 175 -7.06 -4.22 14.94
C PRO A 175 -6.68 -4.51 13.50
N TYR A 176 -6.15 -5.71 13.28
CA TYR A 176 -5.87 -6.27 11.96
C TYR A 176 -7.02 -7.19 11.48
N THR A 177 -8.19 -7.12 12.10
CA THR A 177 -9.38 -7.85 11.64
C THR A 177 -10.13 -7.01 10.61
N TYR A 178 -10.55 -7.60 9.50
CA TYR A 178 -11.43 -6.94 8.53
C TYR A 178 -12.89 -6.88 9.01
N ASN A 179 -13.20 -7.48 10.17
CA ASN A 179 -14.54 -7.46 10.74
C ASN A 179 -14.82 -6.13 11.48
N PRO A 180 -15.76 -5.30 11.00
CA PRO A 180 -16.16 -4.03 11.62
C PRO A 180 -16.61 -4.16 13.08
N ASN A 181 -17.26 -5.27 13.43
CA ASN A 181 -17.91 -5.45 14.72
C ASN A 181 -16.93 -5.68 15.87
N ASP A 182 -15.67 -5.96 15.53
CA ASP A 182 -14.59 -6.16 16.51
C ASP A 182 -13.87 -4.85 16.86
N TRP A 183 -14.30 -3.71 16.32
CA TRP A 183 -13.58 -2.44 16.42
C TRP A 183 -14.27 -1.45 17.36
N SER A 184 -13.51 -0.89 18.30
CA SER A 184 -13.87 0.33 19.04
C SER A 184 -13.67 1.60 18.17
N LEU A 185 -14.28 2.70 18.56
CA LEU A 185 -14.14 3.99 17.87
C LEU A 185 -12.68 4.48 17.81
N ASN A 186 -11.91 4.26 18.88
CA ASN A 186 -10.49 4.64 18.92
C ASN A 186 -9.64 3.74 18.00
N GLU A 187 -9.99 2.47 17.86
CA GLU A 187 -9.34 1.54 16.94
C GLU A 187 -9.61 1.90 15.47
N LEU A 188 -10.86 2.23 15.16
CA LEU A 188 -11.29 2.80 13.87
C LEU A 188 -10.48 4.04 13.51
N ARG A 189 -10.37 4.96 14.46
CA ARG A 189 -9.60 6.20 14.34
C ARG A 189 -8.13 5.95 14.01
N LEU A 190 -7.51 5.00 14.72
CA LEU A 190 -6.12 4.61 14.50
C LEU A 190 -5.92 3.87 13.17
N HIS A 191 -6.88 3.03 12.77
CA HIS A 191 -6.88 2.36 11.47
C HIS A 191 -6.94 3.35 10.31
N GLN A 192 -7.83 4.34 10.38
CA GLN A 192 -7.93 5.42 9.39
C GLN A 192 -6.63 6.23 9.32
N LYS A 193 -6.09 6.67 10.46
CA LYS A 193 -4.78 7.35 10.51
C LYS A 193 -3.65 6.54 9.87
N HIS A 194 -3.69 5.21 9.97
CA HIS A 194 -2.65 4.33 9.42
C HIS A 194 -2.82 4.05 7.92
N TYR A 195 -4.04 3.77 7.47
CA TYR A 195 -4.29 3.36 6.08
C TYR A 195 -4.58 4.55 5.15
N CYS A 196 -5.17 5.67 5.61
CA CYS A 196 -5.45 6.85 4.76
C CYS A 196 -4.16 7.48 4.22
N ARG A 197 -3.02 7.24 4.89
CA ARG A 197 -1.68 7.68 4.45
C ARG A 197 -1.09 6.86 3.29
N LYS A 198 -1.73 5.74 2.89
CA LYS A 198 -1.20 4.86 1.83
C LYS A 198 -1.57 5.32 0.42
N THR A 199 -2.47 6.29 0.29
CA THR A 199 -2.87 6.87 -0.99
C THR A 199 -2.01 8.10 -1.31
N SER A 200 -1.51 8.17 -2.53
CA SER A 200 -0.85 9.37 -3.04
C SER A 200 -1.92 10.33 -3.57
N LEU A 201 -1.71 11.64 -3.40
CA LEU A 201 -2.52 12.71 -4.00
C LEU A 201 -2.92 12.36 -5.45
N GLY A 202 -4.23 12.35 -5.73
CA GLY A 202 -4.79 12.16 -7.07
C GLY A 202 -4.72 10.75 -7.65
N LYS A 203 -4.49 9.71 -6.84
CA LYS A 203 -4.47 8.32 -7.32
C LYS A 203 -5.74 7.58 -6.88
N GLU A 204 -6.62 7.29 -7.84
CA GLU A 204 -7.72 6.34 -7.68
C GLU A 204 -7.16 5.01 -7.15
N MET A 205 -7.66 4.57 -6.01
CA MET A 205 -7.56 3.16 -5.69
C MET A 205 -8.80 2.48 -6.28
N ASP A 206 -8.59 1.38 -7.00
CA ASP A 206 -9.62 0.48 -7.51
C ASP A 206 -10.33 -0.25 -6.33
N LEU A 207 -10.86 0.52 -5.39
CA LEU A 207 -11.71 0.04 -4.29
C LEU A 207 -13.19 0.07 -4.68
N ALA A 208 -13.51 0.71 -5.80
CA ALA A 208 -14.84 1.04 -6.27
C ALA A 208 -15.18 0.28 -7.56
N GLY A 209 -15.93 -0.82 -7.46
CA GLY A 209 -16.40 -1.56 -8.64
C GLY A 209 -17.30 -0.71 -9.56
N SER A 210 -17.39 -1.06 -10.83
CA SER A 210 -18.26 -0.36 -11.80
C SER A 210 -19.74 -0.34 -11.38
N PHE A 211 -20.20 -1.39 -10.69
CA PHE A 211 -21.55 -1.49 -10.13
C PHE A 211 -21.79 -0.47 -9.01
N GLU A 212 -20.87 -0.34 -8.08
CA GLU A 212 -20.96 0.61 -6.95
C GLU A 212 -20.99 2.05 -7.46
N ARG A 213 -20.15 2.35 -8.46
CA ARG A 213 -20.17 3.66 -9.12
C ARG A 213 -21.52 3.96 -9.77
N ALA A 214 -22.14 2.98 -10.42
CA ALA A 214 -23.46 3.14 -11.02
C ALA A 214 -24.56 3.36 -9.95
N LEU A 215 -24.48 2.65 -8.82
CA LEU A 215 -25.42 2.80 -7.70
C LEU A 215 -25.33 4.18 -7.05
N VAL A 216 -24.13 4.62 -6.67
CA VAL A 216 -23.88 5.95 -6.12
C VAL A 216 -24.34 7.02 -7.11
N LYS A 217 -24.09 6.81 -8.41
CA LYS A 217 -24.61 7.70 -9.45
C LYS A 217 -26.12 7.81 -9.46
N GLY A 218 -26.82 6.68 -9.36
CA GLY A 218 -28.28 6.64 -9.30
C GLY A 218 -28.86 7.40 -8.10
N VAL A 219 -28.24 7.24 -6.92
CA VAL A 219 -28.69 7.89 -5.67
C VAL A 219 -28.50 9.40 -5.71
N LEU A 220 -27.35 9.86 -6.22
CA LEU A 220 -26.97 11.28 -6.18
C LEU A 220 -27.52 12.12 -7.33
N LYS A 221 -27.92 11.50 -8.45
CA LYS A 221 -28.30 12.16 -9.72
C LYS A 221 -29.28 13.33 -9.57
N ASN A 222 -30.19 13.26 -8.59
CA ASN A 222 -31.30 14.20 -8.43
C ASN A 222 -31.26 14.95 -7.08
N LYS A 223 -30.21 14.78 -6.28
CA LYS A 223 -30.09 15.39 -4.96
C LYS A 223 -29.40 16.75 -5.07
N LYS A 224 -29.80 17.71 -4.23
CA LYS A 224 -29.23 19.07 -4.16
C LYS A 224 -28.87 19.40 -2.71
N GLY A 225 -27.73 20.02 -2.47
CA GLY A 225 -27.27 20.44 -1.14
C GLY A 225 -25.90 19.88 -0.77
N PRO A 226 -25.38 20.17 0.43
CA PRO A 226 -24.16 19.56 0.94
C PRO A 226 -24.37 18.06 1.17
N PHE A 227 -23.46 17.23 0.65
CA PHE A 227 -23.49 15.78 0.85
C PHE A 227 -22.48 15.39 1.90
N LEU A 228 -22.88 14.51 2.81
CA LEU A 228 -21.99 14.01 3.86
C LEU A 228 -21.32 12.71 3.43
N ASP A 229 -20.03 12.77 3.08
CA ASP A 229 -19.22 11.59 2.78
C ASP A 229 -18.62 11.01 4.07
N LEU A 230 -19.25 9.94 4.59
CA LEU A 230 -18.69 9.15 5.68
C LEU A 230 -17.75 8.08 5.09
N LEU A 231 -16.48 8.46 4.98
CA LEU A 231 -15.30 7.59 4.93
C LEU A 231 -14.75 7.17 3.55
N SER A 232 -14.98 7.95 2.48
CA SER A 232 -14.22 7.78 1.24
C SER A 232 -12.70 8.00 1.43
N TYR A 233 -11.90 7.14 0.79
CA TYR A 233 -10.43 7.17 0.88
C TYR A 233 -9.75 8.13 -0.12
N ASP A 234 -10.45 8.48 -1.19
CA ASP A 234 -9.89 9.22 -2.33
C ASP A 234 -10.93 10.05 -3.10
N GLY A 235 -12.21 10.06 -2.69
CA GLY A 235 -13.29 10.86 -3.27
C GLY A 235 -13.51 10.62 -4.75
N SER A 236 -13.05 9.49 -5.28
CA SER A 236 -13.15 9.12 -6.69
C SER A 236 -14.59 9.17 -7.22
N TYR A 237 -15.57 8.79 -6.39
CA TYR A 237 -17.01 8.85 -6.74
C TYR A 237 -17.54 10.27 -6.92
N ILE A 238 -16.96 11.27 -6.25
CA ILE A 238 -17.43 12.66 -6.26
C ILE A 238 -16.98 13.37 -7.55
N GLN A 239 -15.97 12.85 -8.26
CA GLN A 239 -15.52 13.42 -9.54
C GLN A 239 -16.64 13.44 -10.59
N ASP A 240 -17.58 12.50 -10.50
CA ASP A 240 -18.77 12.45 -11.35
C ASP A 240 -19.84 13.50 -10.98
N PHE A 241 -19.63 14.24 -9.88
CA PHE A 241 -20.53 15.26 -9.33
C PHE A 241 -19.80 16.61 -9.09
N PRO A 242 -19.22 17.24 -10.13
CA PRO A 242 -18.33 18.41 -9.97
C PRO A 242 -19.01 19.65 -9.40
N ASN A 243 -20.34 19.74 -9.52
CA ASN A 243 -21.14 20.89 -9.05
C ASN A 243 -21.76 20.67 -7.67
N THR A 244 -21.44 19.54 -7.04
CA THR A 244 -21.98 19.15 -5.75
C THR A 244 -21.07 19.61 -4.62
N GLU A 245 -21.64 20.31 -3.64
CA GLU A 245 -20.93 20.63 -2.40
C GLU A 245 -20.91 19.36 -1.52
N VAL A 246 -19.73 18.90 -1.14
CA VAL A 246 -19.57 17.76 -0.23
C VAL A 246 -18.88 18.26 1.03
N GLU A 247 -19.35 17.79 2.18
CA GLU A 247 -18.70 17.93 3.48
C GLU A 247 -18.29 16.52 3.95
N SER A 248 -17.08 16.35 4.47
CA SER A 248 -16.62 15.06 5.02
C SER A 248 -16.58 15.09 6.54
N LEU A 249 -16.78 13.94 7.15
CA LEU A 249 -16.57 13.74 8.59
C LEU A 249 -15.49 12.69 8.82
N ASP A 250 -14.39 13.12 9.40
CA ASP A 250 -13.17 12.38 9.62
C ASP A 250 -12.96 12.09 11.11
N LEU A 251 -12.47 10.89 11.48
CA LEU A 251 -12.29 10.55 12.91
C LEU A 251 -11.02 11.17 13.55
N THR A 252 -10.13 11.76 12.75
CA THR A 252 -8.92 12.46 13.24
C THR A 252 -8.68 13.77 12.51
N ALA A 253 -8.00 14.70 13.17
CA ALA A 253 -7.47 15.90 12.52
C ALA A 253 -6.53 15.57 11.36
N GLU A 254 -5.69 14.53 11.48
CA GLU A 254 -4.78 14.15 10.41
C GLU A 254 -5.49 13.57 9.18
N THR A 255 -6.60 12.85 9.37
CA THR A 255 -7.41 12.36 8.25
C THR A 255 -8.22 13.49 7.62
N ALA A 256 -8.77 14.41 8.42
CA ALA A 256 -9.45 15.60 7.91
C ALA A 256 -8.53 16.48 7.05
N GLU A 257 -7.28 16.68 7.47
CA GLU A 257 -6.27 17.39 6.68
C GLU A 257 -5.95 16.64 5.38
N TYR A 258 -5.74 15.32 5.45
CA TYR A 258 -5.50 14.49 4.27
C TYR A 258 -6.67 14.59 3.27
N THR A 259 -7.90 14.50 3.76
CA THR A 259 -9.13 14.61 2.95
C THR A 259 -9.21 15.97 2.26
N ARG A 260 -8.96 17.08 2.99
CA ARG A 260 -8.89 18.43 2.40
C ARG A 260 -7.83 18.57 1.30
N MET A 261 -6.69 17.92 1.47
CA MET A 261 -5.60 18.00 0.50
C MET A 261 -5.83 17.14 -0.74
N THR A 262 -6.55 16.02 -0.63
CA THR A 262 -6.54 14.94 -1.64
C THR A 262 -7.79 14.81 -2.47
N LEU A 263 -8.92 15.28 -1.97
CA LEU A 263 -10.17 15.19 -2.68
C LEU A 263 -10.35 16.40 -3.61
N VAL A 264 -10.82 16.13 -4.83
CA VAL A 264 -11.10 17.17 -5.84
C VAL A 264 -12.28 18.08 -5.40
N SER A 265 -13.19 17.52 -4.57
CA SER A 265 -14.27 18.21 -3.86
C SER A 265 -14.66 17.29 -2.69
N PRO A 266 -14.36 17.70 -1.45
CA PRO A 266 -15.26 18.47 -0.63
C PRO A 266 -14.72 19.86 -0.40
N LYS A 267 -15.64 20.81 -0.17
CA LYS A 267 -15.27 22.18 0.16
C LYS A 267 -14.90 22.34 1.64
N LYS A 268 -15.25 21.36 2.50
CA LYS A 268 -14.95 21.33 3.95
C LYS A 268 -14.79 19.89 4.48
N ALA A 269 -13.91 19.72 5.48
CA ALA A 269 -13.75 18.47 6.23
C ALA A 269 -13.79 18.77 7.74
N HIS A 270 -14.55 17.97 8.48
CA HIS A 270 -14.80 18.11 9.91
C HIS A 270 -14.20 16.95 10.70
N VAL A 271 -13.81 17.18 11.96
CA VAL A 271 -13.30 16.12 12.84
C VAL A 271 -14.42 15.66 13.78
N TYR A 272 -14.80 14.39 13.70
CA TYR A 272 -15.70 13.78 14.68
C TYR A 272 -14.93 13.41 15.94
N ASP A 273 -15.36 13.95 17.07
CA ASP A 273 -15.00 13.46 18.38
C ASP A 273 -16.27 13.35 19.24
N GLU A 274 -16.28 12.45 20.24
CA GLU A 274 -17.47 12.20 21.07
C GLU A 274 -17.92 13.42 21.91
N GLN A 275 -17.13 14.49 21.92
CA GLN A 275 -17.33 15.75 22.65
C GLN A 275 -17.41 16.99 21.71
N GLY A 276 -17.34 16.80 20.40
CA GLY A 276 -16.99 17.84 19.41
C GLY A 276 -18.04 18.04 18.33
N ASP A 277 -17.59 18.51 17.16
CA ASP A 277 -18.41 18.98 16.03
C ASP A 277 -19.59 18.04 15.75
N LYS A 278 -20.81 18.53 16.03
CA LYS A 278 -22.05 17.86 15.65
C LYS A 278 -22.31 18.09 14.17
N LEU A 279 -22.69 17.03 13.49
CA LEU A 279 -23.19 17.10 12.11
C LEU A 279 -24.46 17.98 12.08
N ILE A 280 -24.46 19.00 11.24
CA ILE A 280 -25.65 19.81 10.93
C ILE A 280 -25.87 19.70 9.42
N GLY A 281 -26.89 18.95 8.98
CA GLY A 281 -27.14 18.71 7.56
C GLY A 281 -28.58 18.29 7.26
N ASN A 282 -29.02 18.44 6.02
CA ASN A 282 -30.36 18.02 5.59
C ASN A 282 -30.45 16.49 5.51
N PRO A 283 -31.36 15.83 6.26
CA PRO A 283 -31.57 14.38 6.25
C PRO A 283 -31.75 13.76 4.87
N GLU A 284 -32.26 14.48 3.88
CA GLU A 284 -32.48 13.93 2.54
C GLU A 284 -31.23 13.86 1.66
N THR A 285 -30.11 14.47 2.11
CA THR A 285 -28.88 14.72 1.34
C THR A 285 -27.66 13.98 1.89
N ILE A 286 -27.76 13.39 3.09
CA ILE A 286 -26.72 12.54 3.67
C ILE A 286 -26.67 11.24 2.88
N THR A 287 -25.65 11.11 2.05
CA THR A 287 -25.36 9.90 1.30
C THR A 287 -24.09 9.31 1.86
N LEU A 288 -24.20 8.20 2.60
CA LEU A 288 -23.07 7.39 3.02
C LEU A 288 -22.37 6.79 1.79
N ILE A 289 -21.35 7.45 1.25
CA ILE A 289 -20.58 6.90 0.13
C ILE A 289 -19.36 6.15 0.70
N TYR A 290 -19.67 5.08 1.42
CA TYR A 290 -18.83 3.96 1.86
C TYR A 290 -17.37 4.20 2.32
N LYS A 291 -17.16 4.04 3.65
CA LYS A 291 -16.62 2.81 4.29
C LYS A 291 -17.46 2.37 5.51
N ALA A 292 -18.78 2.27 5.35
CA ALA A 292 -19.66 1.73 6.40
C ALA A 292 -19.37 0.25 6.71
N GLU A 293 -18.82 -0.51 5.76
CA GLU A 293 -18.46 -1.95 5.91
C GLU A 293 -17.46 -2.22 7.03
N ARG A 294 -16.77 -1.18 7.52
CA ARG A 294 -15.76 -1.29 8.58
C ARG A 294 -16.18 -0.65 9.90
N LEU A 295 -17.38 -0.06 9.95
CA LEU A 295 -18.02 0.40 11.18
C LEU A 295 -18.91 -0.70 11.72
N SER A 296 -18.88 -0.93 13.04
CA SER A 296 -19.85 -1.82 13.66
C SER A 296 -21.27 -1.32 13.43
N ASP A 297 -22.25 -2.23 13.36
CA ASP A 297 -23.66 -1.90 13.09
C ASP A 297 -24.18 -0.83 14.08
N ASN A 298 -23.74 -0.88 15.33
CA ASN A 298 -24.10 0.09 16.37
C ASN A 298 -23.58 1.50 16.04
N ILE A 299 -22.29 1.62 15.71
CA ILE A 299 -21.67 2.91 15.37
C ILE A 299 -22.30 3.49 14.11
N LEU A 300 -22.52 2.65 13.10
CA LEU A 300 -23.19 3.04 11.86
C LEU A 300 -24.60 3.59 12.14
N GLN A 301 -25.42 2.86 12.90
CA GLN A 301 -26.78 3.29 13.24
C GLN A 301 -26.80 4.58 14.09
N ARG A 302 -25.82 4.77 14.99
CA ARG A 302 -25.69 6.00 15.78
C ARG A 302 -25.36 7.21 14.92
N LEU A 303 -24.38 7.09 14.02
CA LEU A 303 -23.99 8.15 13.11
C LEU A 303 -25.13 8.50 12.14
N LEU A 304 -25.84 7.49 11.63
CA LEU A 304 -27.02 7.70 10.79
C LEU A 304 -28.12 8.46 11.53
N LYS A 305 -28.45 8.06 12.76
CA LYS A 305 -29.44 8.76 13.57
C LYS A 305 -29.07 10.22 13.86
N GLN A 306 -27.79 10.53 14.08
CA GLN A 306 -27.33 11.89 14.31
C GLN A 306 -27.31 12.74 13.04
N ALA A 307 -26.99 12.14 11.89
CA ALA A 307 -27.01 12.83 10.62
C ALA A 307 -28.46 13.13 10.19
N TYR A 308 -29.40 12.21 10.42
CA TYR A 308 -30.80 12.32 9.99
C TYR A 308 -31.75 12.97 11.04
N ALA A 309 -31.24 13.55 12.13
CA ALA A 309 -32.03 14.22 13.19
C ALA A 309 -31.92 15.74 13.11
#